data_AF-A0A2K5CQZ7-F1
#
_entry.id   AF-A0A2K5CQZ7-F1
#
_cell.length_a   1.000
_cell.length_b   1.000
_cell.length_c   1.000
_cell.angle_alpha   90.00
_cell.angle_beta   90.00
_cell.angle_gamma   90.00
#
_symmetry.space_group_name_H-M   'P 1'
#
loop_
_entity.id
_entity.type
_entity.pdbx_description
1 polymer ?
#
loop_
_entity_poly.entity_id
_entity_poly.type
_entity_poly.pdbx_seq_one_letter_code
_entity_poly.pdbx_strand_id
1 'polypeptide(L)'
;MQKKLKREVEKHKLFEDYLIKVLEKIPEGCMGWEEPELGLVEAMVKHYGKLIAASEDMQMRLDAFSQMSQAVHQSLESLEEDHRALVPSLKIRLCQLQKKCHRKQEQWWQLKHGITYQKDTDSDIHTHTSSSYNDQLLSYMQMTINNMAQQCCPSAHGMPKSMSLFSKLHLIK
;
A
#
# COMPACT_ATOMS: atom_id res chain seq x y z
N MET A 1 59.43 29.98 -92.86
CA MET A 1 58.58 29.94 -91.66
C MET A 1 57.44 28.93 -91.74
N GLN A 2 56.66 28.87 -92.83
CA GLN A 2 55.48 28.00 -93.00
C GLN A 2 55.71 26.49 -92.73
N LYS A 3 56.83 25.92 -93.18
CA LYS A 3 57.12 24.47 -92.97
C LYS A 3 57.36 24.09 -91.51
N LYS A 4 57.86 25.02 -90.68
CA LYS A 4 58.13 24.77 -89.25
C LYS A 4 56.81 24.81 -88.46
N LEU A 5 55.95 25.78 -88.76
CA LEU A 5 54.61 25.89 -88.17
C LEU A 5 53.76 24.66 -88.49
N LYS A 6 53.79 24.17 -89.75
CA LYS A 6 53.03 22.98 -90.16
C LYS A 6 53.42 21.73 -89.35
N ARG A 7 54.73 21.49 -89.16
CA ARG A 7 55.23 20.37 -88.34
C ARG A 7 54.81 20.48 -86.88
N GLU A 8 54.82 21.69 -86.33
CA GLU A 8 54.44 21.89 -84.93
C GLU A 8 52.93 21.66 -84.74
N VAL A 9 52.10 22.11 -85.68
CA VAL A 9 50.65 21.85 -85.68
C VAL A 9 50.36 20.35 -85.79
N GLU A 10 51.05 19.63 -86.69
CA GLU A 10 50.91 18.17 -86.81
C GLU A 10 51.31 17.43 -85.54
N LYS A 11 52.34 17.90 -84.84
CA LYS A 11 52.75 17.33 -83.54
C LYS A 11 51.67 17.51 -82.48
N HIS A 12 51.10 18.71 -82.35
CA HIS A 12 50.05 18.96 -81.36
C HIS A 12 48.75 18.21 -81.69
N LYS A 13 48.44 18.02 -82.98
CA LYS A 13 47.30 17.23 -83.42
C LYS A 13 47.38 15.77 -82.96
N LEU A 14 48.56 15.16 -83.00
CA LEU A 14 48.77 13.80 -82.48
C LEU A 14 48.51 13.71 -80.97
N PHE A 15 48.88 14.76 -80.21
CA PHE A 15 48.57 14.83 -78.79
C PHE A 15 47.07 15.04 -78.54
N GLU A 16 46.40 15.89 -79.33
CA GLU A 16 44.96 16.12 -79.26
C GLU A 16 44.17 14.84 -79.54
N ASP A 17 44.49 14.14 -80.63
CA ASP A 17 43.86 12.87 -80.99
C ASP A 17 44.07 11.80 -79.90
N TYR A 18 45.25 11.79 -79.28
CA TYR A 18 45.53 10.90 -78.15
C TYR A 18 44.71 11.27 -76.91
N LEU A 19 44.60 12.56 -76.57
CA LEU A 19 43.81 13.04 -75.44
C LEU A 19 42.33 12.74 -75.64
N ILE A 20 41.77 12.95 -76.82
CA ILE A 20 40.38 12.59 -77.16
C ILE A 20 40.17 11.09 -76.94
N LYS A 21 41.07 10.26 -77.47
CA LYS A 21 40.97 8.80 -77.32
C LYS A 21 41.12 8.31 -75.88
N VAL A 22 41.86 9.04 -75.05
CA VAL A 22 41.95 8.76 -73.61
C VAL A 22 40.65 9.18 -72.92
N LEU A 23 40.08 10.33 -73.27
CA LEU A 23 38.81 10.82 -72.72
C LEU A 23 37.63 9.93 -73.12
N GLU A 24 37.57 9.42 -74.36
CA GLU A 24 36.55 8.45 -74.81
C GLU A 24 36.61 7.11 -74.07
N LYS A 25 37.76 6.77 -73.51
CA LYS A 25 37.94 5.57 -72.68
C LYS A 25 37.55 5.80 -71.22
N ILE A 26 37.44 7.04 -70.78
CA ILE A 26 36.91 7.37 -69.47
C ILE A 26 35.40 7.22 -69.60
N PRO A 27 34.77 6.28 -68.87
CA PRO A 27 33.32 6.14 -68.90
C PRO A 27 32.68 7.49 -68.53
N GLU A 28 31.75 7.97 -69.36
CA GLU A 28 31.02 9.25 -69.17
C GLU A 28 30.20 9.32 -67.86
N GLY A 29 30.21 8.25 -67.05
CA GLY A 29 29.48 8.11 -65.79
C GLY A 29 30.24 8.48 -64.52
N CYS A 30 31.39 9.15 -64.58
CA CYS A 30 32.10 9.57 -63.36
C CYS A 30 31.37 10.68 -62.55
N MET A 31 30.22 11.17 -63.06
CA MET A 31 29.32 12.12 -62.37
C MET A 31 28.17 11.42 -61.61
N GLY A 32 28.12 10.08 -61.59
CA GLY A 32 27.00 9.31 -61.03
C GLY A 32 27.04 9.03 -59.53
N TRP A 33 28.07 9.50 -58.82
CA TRP A 33 28.28 9.17 -57.40
C TRP A 33 27.50 10.09 -56.44
N GLU A 34 27.10 11.28 -56.89
CA GLU A 34 26.60 12.32 -55.97
C GLU A 34 25.12 12.17 -55.59
N GLU A 35 24.27 11.54 -56.41
CA GLU A 35 22.82 11.42 -56.15
C GLU A 35 22.42 10.17 -55.35
N PRO A 36 22.95 8.96 -55.63
CA PRO A 36 22.63 7.74 -54.89
C PRO A 36 23.20 7.73 -53.46
N GLU A 37 24.41 8.27 -53.27
CA GLU A 37 25.03 8.36 -51.94
C GLU A 37 24.30 9.37 -51.04
N LEU A 38 23.87 10.52 -51.58
CA LEU A 38 23.16 11.54 -50.80
C LEU A 38 21.82 11.02 -50.28
N GLY A 39 21.05 10.32 -51.12
CA GLY A 39 19.78 9.70 -50.72
C GLY A 39 19.94 8.58 -49.68
N LEU A 40 21.02 7.79 -49.76
CA LEU A 40 21.34 6.78 -48.75
C LEU A 40 21.70 7.43 -47.41
N VAL A 41 22.53 8.47 -47.43
CA VAL A 41 22.91 9.22 -46.22
C VAL A 41 21.69 9.87 -45.58
N GLU A 42 20.79 10.47 -46.36
CA GLU A 42 19.55 11.05 -45.84
C GLU A 42 18.65 9.99 -45.19
N ALA A 43 18.50 8.82 -45.82
CA ALA A 43 17.74 7.71 -45.26
C ALA A 43 18.35 7.19 -43.94
N MET A 44 19.68 7.12 -43.87
CA MET A 44 20.40 6.74 -42.65
C MET A 44 20.19 7.78 -41.54
N VAL A 45 20.36 9.07 -41.82
CA VAL A 45 20.13 10.16 -40.86
C VAL A 45 18.71 10.11 -40.33
N LYS A 46 17.71 9.91 -41.21
CA LYS A 46 16.31 9.77 -40.83
C LYS A 46 16.07 8.54 -39.95
N HIS A 47 16.72 7.41 -40.25
CA HIS A 47 16.61 6.20 -39.45
C HIS A 47 17.20 6.39 -38.05
N TYR A 48 18.42 6.92 -37.95
CA TYR A 48 19.05 7.18 -36.66
C TYR A 48 18.31 8.25 -35.86
N GLY A 49 17.75 9.27 -36.50
CA GLY A 49 16.91 10.26 -35.81
C GLY A 49 15.70 9.61 -35.14
N LYS A 50 15.03 8.68 -35.83
CA LYS A 50 13.92 7.91 -35.23
C LYS A 50 14.39 7.01 -34.09
N LEU A 51 15.57 6.38 -34.24
CA LEU A 51 16.14 5.52 -33.21
C LEU A 51 16.48 6.29 -31.93
N ILE A 52 17.07 7.49 -32.08
CA ILE A 52 17.38 8.39 -30.97
C ILE A 52 16.10 8.81 -30.26
N ALA A 53 15.09 9.29 -30.99
CA ALA A 53 13.81 9.68 -30.40
C ALA A 53 13.12 8.52 -29.65
N ALA A 54 13.18 7.31 -30.20
CA ALA A 54 12.66 6.11 -29.52
C ALA A 54 13.48 5.76 -28.27
N SER A 55 14.80 5.92 -28.31
CA SER A 55 15.68 5.70 -27.15
C SER A 55 15.39 6.70 -26.03
N GLU A 56 15.18 7.97 -26.37
CA GLU A 56 14.82 9.02 -25.40
C GLU A 56 13.46 8.76 -24.76
N ASP A 57 12.44 8.36 -25.54
CA ASP A 57 11.12 7.97 -25.01
C ASP A 57 11.23 6.76 -24.06
N MET A 58 12.02 5.74 -24.43
CA MET A 58 12.26 4.59 -23.55
C MET A 58 12.95 4.99 -22.25
N GLN A 59 13.94 5.88 -22.29
CA GLN A 59 14.60 6.38 -21.09
C GLN A 59 13.62 7.11 -20.18
N MET A 60 12.78 8.01 -20.75
CA MET A 60 11.75 8.71 -19.99
C MET A 60 10.78 7.75 -19.29
N ARG A 61 10.36 6.68 -19.98
CA ARG A 61 9.49 5.65 -19.40
C ARG A 61 10.17 4.86 -18.29
N LEU A 62 11.46 4.52 -18.46
CA LEU A 62 12.24 3.84 -17.43
C LEU A 62 12.39 4.71 -16.18
N ASP A 63 12.64 6.01 -16.35
CA ASP A 63 12.73 6.96 -15.25
C ASP A 63 11.39 7.08 -14.52
N ALA A 64 10.28 7.20 -15.25
CA ALA A 64 8.94 7.21 -14.67
C ALA A 64 8.63 5.91 -13.92
N PHE A 65 8.97 4.75 -14.49
CA PHE A 65 8.80 3.46 -13.84
C PHE A 65 9.65 3.33 -12.58
N SER A 66 10.89 3.84 -12.61
CA SER A 66 11.79 3.87 -11.44
C SER A 66 11.18 4.71 -10.30
N GLN A 67 10.68 5.90 -10.61
CA GLN A 67 10.02 6.77 -9.63
C GLN A 67 8.76 6.11 -9.03
N MET A 68 7.92 5.50 -9.89
CA MET A 68 6.73 4.78 -9.43
C MET A 68 7.09 3.60 -8.52
N SER A 69 8.09 2.81 -8.91
CA SER A 69 8.59 1.69 -8.11
C SER A 69 9.07 2.18 -6.74
N GLN A 70 9.86 3.26 -6.71
CA GLN A 70 10.33 3.85 -5.46
C GLN A 70 9.17 4.32 -4.56
N ALA A 71 8.16 4.97 -5.13
CA ALA A 71 6.98 5.41 -4.38
C ALA A 71 6.19 4.23 -3.79
N VAL A 72 6.07 3.12 -4.53
CA VAL A 72 5.45 1.89 -4.04
C VAL A 72 6.25 1.29 -2.89
N HIS A 73 7.59 1.21 -3.01
CA HIS A 73 8.45 0.69 -1.94
C HIS A 73 8.32 1.52 -0.66
N GLN A 74 8.35 2.86 -0.76
CA GLN A 74 8.16 3.75 0.38
C GLN A 74 6.78 3.58 1.03
N SER A 75 5.73 3.42 0.22
CA SER A 75 4.37 3.20 0.72
C SER A 75 4.26 1.86 1.46
N LEU A 76 4.91 0.82 0.94
CA LEU A 76 4.95 -0.49 1.57
C LEU A 76 5.71 -0.45 2.90
N GLU A 77 6.88 0.18 2.93
CA GLU A 77 7.69 0.33 4.15
C GLU A 77 6.92 1.10 5.24
N SER A 78 6.22 2.17 4.87
CA SER A 78 5.34 2.90 5.80
C SER A 78 4.23 2.02 6.36
N LEU A 79 3.57 1.24 5.50
CA LEU A 79 2.49 0.34 5.92
C LEU A 79 3.00 -0.79 6.85
N GLU A 80 4.19 -1.30 6.58
CA GLU A 80 4.84 -2.30 7.42
C GLU A 80 5.17 -1.74 8.81
N GLU A 81 5.69 -0.52 8.89
CA GLU A 81 5.98 0.13 10.18
C GLU A 81 4.70 0.43 10.96
N ASP A 82 3.64 0.89 10.30
CA ASP A 82 2.31 1.07 10.91
C ASP A 82 1.77 -0.25 11.47
N HIS A 83 1.88 -1.34 10.69
CA HIS A 83 1.46 -2.66 11.14
C HIS A 83 2.29 -3.13 12.35
N ARG A 84 3.60 -2.93 12.31
CA ARG A 84 4.54 -3.26 13.39
C ARG A 84 4.23 -2.50 14.67
N ALA A 85 3.78 -1.26 14.59
CA ALA A 85 3.33 -0.46 15.73
C ALA A 85 1.93 -0.87 16.23
N LEU A 86 1.01 -1.18 15.32
CA LEU A 86 -0.38 -1.51 15.63
C LEU A 86 -0.48 -2.83 16.41
N VAL A 87 0.23 -3.88 16.00
CA VAL A 87 0.11 -5.22 16.59
C VAL A 87 0.39 -5.23 18.11
N PRO A 88 1.49 -4.66 18.62
CA PRO A 88 1.73 -4.55 20.07
C PRO A 88 0.65 -3.75 20.80
N SER A 89 0.16 -2.65 20.21
CA SER A 89 -0.87 -1.81 20.83
C SER A 89 -2.19 -2.57 21.02
N LEU A 90 -2.59 -3.37 20.03
CA LEU A 90 -3.78 -4.23 20.12
C LEU A 90 -3.59 -5.33 21.16
N LYS A 91 -2.41 -5.96 21.21
CA LYS A 91 -2.07 -6.95 22.25
C LYS A 91 -2.18 -6.35 23.64
N ILE A 92 -1.68 -5.13 23.85
CA ILE A 92 -1.79 -4.42 25.14
C ILE A 92 -3.26 -4.19 25.50
N ARG A 93 -4.07 -3.68 24.57
CA ARG A 93 -5.51 -3.45 24.81
C ARG A 93 -6.24 -4.75 25.15
N LEU A 94 -5.95 -5.83 24.44
CA LEU A 94 -6.56 -7.13 24.68
C LEU A 94 -6.20 -7.66 26.08
N CYS A 95 -4.93 -7.55 26.49
CA CYS A 95 -4.50 -7.89 27.85
C CYS A 95 -5.24 -7.05 28.91
N GLN A 96 -5.41 -5.74 28.68
CA GLN A 96 -6.14 -4.87 29.59
C GLN A 96 -7.62 -5.27 29.71
N LEU A 97 -8.27 -5.60 28.59
CA LEU A 97 -9.66 -6.06 28.58
C LEU A 97 -9.82 -7.41 29.30
N GLN A 98 -8.92 -8.36 29.04
CA GLN A 98 -8.91 -9.64 29.76
C GLN A 98 -8.78 -9.45 31.27
N LYS A 99 -7.87 -8.58 31.73
CA LYS A 99 -7.72 -8.23 33.16
C LYS A 99 -9.01 -7.64 33.73
N LYS A 100 -9.69 -6.76 33.00
CA LYS A 100 -10.97 -6.18 33.43
C LYS A 100 -12.06 -7.25 33.53
N CYS A 101 -12.16 -8.16 32.56
CA CYS A 101 -13.11 -9.26 32.60
C CYS A 101 -12.84 -10.21 33.78
N HIS A 102 -11.58 -10.57 34.01
CA HIS A 102 -11.21 -11.46 35.10
C HIS A 102 -11.54 -10.84 36.46
N ARG A 103 -11.21 -9.56 36.69
CA ARG A 103 -11.58 -8.83 37.91
C ARG A 103 -13.09 -8.83 38.15
N LYS A 104 -13.88 -8.56 37.09
CA LYS A 104 -15.34 -8.63 37.20
C LYS A 104 -15.78 -10.04 37.56
N GLN A 105 -15.23 -11.06 36.90
CA GLN A 105 -15.55 -12.46 37.19
C GLN A 105 -15.23 -12.84 38.64
N GLU A 106 -14.07 -12.45 39.16
CA GLU A 106 -13.70 -12.64 40.57
C GLU A 106 -14.68 -11.92 41.51
N GLN A 107 -15.08 -10.68 41.20
CA GLN A 107 -16.10 -9.96 41.97
C GLN A 107 -17.44 -10.71 41.99
N TRP A 108 -17.85 -11.28 40.84
CA TRP A 108 -19.05 -12.12 40.76
C TRP A 108 -18.93 -13.39 41.61
N TRP A 109 -17.77 -14.05 41.57
CA TRP A 109 -17.49 -15.23 42.42
C TRP A 109 -17.56 -14.88 43.91
N GLN A 110 -16.92 -13.79 44.32
CA GLN A 110 -16.92 -13.33 45.73
C GLN A 110 -18.32 -12.95 46.21
N LEU A 111 -19.10 -12.25 45.37
CA LEU A 111 -20.50 -11.91 45.71
C LEU A 111 -21.36 -13.17 45.86
N LYS A 112 -21.20 -14.15 44.96
CA LYS A 112 -21.93 -15.41 45.02
C LYS A 112 -21.61 -16.18 46.30
N HIS A 113 -20.35 -16.24 46.70
CA HIS A 113 -19.93 -16.90 47.94
C HIS A 113 -20.35 -16.13 49.21
N GLY A 114 -20.31 -14.78 49.19
CA GLY A 114 -20.80 -13.96 50.30
C GLY A 114 -22.29 -14.17 50.61
N ILE A 115 -23.11 -14.42 49.60
CA ILE A 115 -24.53 -14.78 49.76
C ILE A 115 -24.68 -16.16 50.43
N THR A 116 -23.78 -17.11 50.12
CA THR A 116 -23.82 -18.45 50.72
C THR A 116 -23.46 -18.42 52.21
N TYR A 117 -22.43 -17.68 52.62
CA TYR A 117 -22.02 -17.59 54.03
C TYR A 117 -23.00 -16.79 54.90
N GLN A 118 -23.71 -15.81 54.34
CA GLN A 118 -24.74 -15.06 55.08
C GLN A 118 -25.98 -15.90 55.38
N LYS A 119 -26.19 -17.02 54.67
CA LYS A 119 -27.28 -17.97 54.89
C LYS A 119 -27.05 -18.89 56.11
N ASP A 120 -25.79 -19.06 56.53
CA ASP A 120 -25.42 -19.94 57.64
C ASP A 120 -25.43 -19.24 59.01
N THR A 121 -25.55 -17.91 59.06
CA THR A 121 -25.57 -17.14 60.32
C THR A 121 -26.99 -16.85 60.85
N ASP A 122 -28.01 -16.92 59.99
CA ASP A 122 -29.42 -16.67 60.38
C ASP A 122 -30.25 -17.96 60.53
N SER A 123 -29.62 -19.14 60.45
CA SER A 123 -30.33 -20.43 60.50
C SER A 123 -30.37 -21.05 61.90
N ASP A 124 -30.84 -20.29 62.88
CA ASP A 124 -31.51 -20.84 64.07
C ASP A 124 -32.89 -20.20 64.13
N ILE A 125 -33.87 -20.78 63.41
CA ILE A 125 -35.30 -20.86 63.73
C ILE A 125 -36.01 -21.55 62.54
N HIS A 126 -36.32 -22.83 62.76
CA HIS A 126 -37.40 -23.66 62.21
C HIS A 126 -37.85 -23.61 60.72
N THR A 127 -37.98 -24.85 60.20
CA THR A 127 -39.04 -25.40 59.33
C THR A 127 -38.94 -25.43 57.79
N HIS A 128 -38.85 -26.68 57.30
CA HIS A 128 -39.36 -27.26 56.04
C HIS A 128 -38.61 -27.05 54.69
N THR A 129 -38.11 -28.19 54.21
CA THR A 129 -37.31 -28.53 53.02
C THR A 129 -37.96 -28.25 51.65
N SER A 130 -38.79 -27.21 51.49
CA SER A 130 -39.38 -26.82 50.18
C SER A 130 -38.92 -25.44 49.66
N SER A 131 -38.15 -24.69 50.46
CA SER A 131 -37.78 -23.30 50.17
C SER A 131 -36.60 -23.13 49.20
N SER A 132 -35.75 -24.15 49.05
CA SER A 132 -34.43 -24.02 48.42
C SER A 132 -34.46 -23.50 46.97
N TYR A 133 -35.39 -23.99 46.14
CA TYR A 133 -35.44 -23.62 44.73
C TYR A 133 -36.01 -22.21 44.49
N ASN A 134 -37.04 -21.84 45.27
CA ASN A 134 -37.68 -20.53 45.18
C ASN A 134 -36.76 -19.42 45.71
N ASP A 135 -36.03 -19.68 46.80
CA ASP A 135 -35.05 -18.73 47.36
C ASP A 135 -33.87 -18.51 46.43
N GLN A 136 -33.43 -19.55 45.72
CA GLN A 136 -32.33 -19.45 44.77
C GLN A 136 -32.74 -18.61 43.55
N LEU A 137 -33.96 -18.80 43.05
CA LEU A 137 -34.51 -18.00 41.96
C LEU A 137 -34.67 -16.53 42.35
N LEU A 138 -35.22 -16.27 43.55
CA LEU A 138 -35.37 -14.91 44.09
C LEU A 138 -34.01 -14.21 44.26
N SER A 139 -32.99 -14.93 44.72
CA SER A 139 -31.62 -14.43 44.82
C SER A 139 -31.04 -14.05 43.46
N TYR A 140 -31.20 -14.92 42.44
CA TYR A 140 -30.76 -14.62 41.07
C TYR A 140 -31.50 -13.41 40.47
N MET A 141 -32.81 -13.30 40.69
CA MET A 141 -33.61 -12.16 40.23
C MET A 141 -33.17 -10.86 40.89
N GLN A 142 -32.98 -10.86 42.21
CA GLN A 142 -32.52 -9.69 42.97
C GLN A 142 -31.11 -9.26 42.55
N MET A 143 -30.24 -10.22 42.28
CA MET A 143 -28.90 -9.99 41.75
C MET A 143 -28.95 -9.37 40.35
N THR A 144 -29.82 -9.87 39.48
CA THR A 144 -29.99 -9.33 38.11
C THR A 144 -30.51 -7.89 38.16
N ILE A 145 -31.51 -7.61 39.00
CA ILE A 145 -32.05 -6.26 39.23
C ILE A 145 -30.96 -5.32 39.77
N ASN A 146 -30.16 -5.74 40.74
CA ASN A 146 -29.07 -4.91 41.27
C ASN A 146 -28.04 -4.54 40.19
N ASN A 147 -27.70 -5.48 39.31
CA ASN A 147 -26.73 -5.24 38.25
C ASN A 147 -27.27 -4.35 37.14
N MET A 148 -28.54 -4.53 36.74
CA MET A 148 -29.19 -3.65 35.78
C MET A 148 -29.29 -2.23 36.33
N ALA A 149 -29.71 -2.06 37.59
CA ALA A 149 -29.79 -0.75 38.23
C ALA A 149 -28.42 -0.05 38.32
N GLN A 150 -27.34 -0.81 38.57
CA GLN A 150 -25.98 -0.25 38.60
C GLN A 150 -25.53 0.27 37.23
N GLN A 151 -25.96 -0.37 36.13
CA GLN A 151 -25.65 0.09 34.77
C GLN A 151 -26.43 1.34 34.37
N CYS A 152 -27.57 1.61 35.02
CA CYS A 152 -28.39 2.79 34.78
C CYS A 152 -27.95 4.03 35.59
N CYS A 153 -27.02 3.89 36.55
CA CYS A 153 -26.53 5.00 37.37
C CYS A 153 -25.35 5.75 36.71
N PRO A 154 -25.42 7.08 36.53
CA PRO A 154 -24.28 7.88 36.09
C PRO A 154 -23.19 7.91 37.17
N SER A 155 -22.02 7.40 36.83
CA SER A 155 -20.84 7.32 37.72
C SER A 155 -20.47 8.67 38.34
N ALA A 156 -20.69 8.81 39.65
CA ALA A 156 -19.85 9.63 40.52
C ALA A 156 -19.81 9.11 41.96
N HIS A 157 -20.87 8.49 42.48
CA HIS A 157 -20.87 7.77 43.76
C HIS A 157 -21.52 6.40 43.54
N GLY A 158 -20.85 5.32 43.96
CA GLY A 158 -21.41 3.97 43.86
C GLY A 158 -22.79 3.86 44.52
N MET A 159 -23.62 2.93 44.04
CA MET A 159 -24.98 2.75 44.53
C MET A 159 -25.01 2.64 46.06
N PRO A 160 -25.83 3.42 46.79
CA PRO A 160 -25.93 3.28 48.24
C PRO A 160 -26.33 1.84 48.59
N LYS A 161 -25.55 1.17 49.44
CA LYS A 161 -25.80 -0.22 49.88
C LYS A 161 -27.22 -0.42 50.44
N SER A 162 -27.90 0.66 50.87
CA SER A 162 -29.21 0.65 51.50
C SER A 162 -30.42 0.95 50.59
N MET A 163 -30.26 1.05 49.26
CA MET A 163 -31.43 1.29 48.38
C MET A 163 -32.39 0.09 48.36
N SER A 164 -33.69 0.37 48.52
CA SER A 164 -34.76 -0.63 48.48
C SER A 164 -34.95 -1.22 47.07
N LEU A 165 -35.45 -2.47 46.97
CA LEU A 165 -35.62 -3.19 45.70
C LEU A 165 -36.50 -2.41 44.69
N PHE A 166 -37.59 -1.82 45.17
CA PHE A 166 -38.49 -1.01 44.34
C PHE A 166 -37.81 0.22 43.75
N SER A 167 -36.91 0.86 44.50
CA SER A 167 -36.14 2.00 44.00
C SER A 167 -35.19 1.58 42.87
N LYS A 168 -34.62 0.38 42.96
CA LYS A 168 -33.74 -0.19 41.92
C LYS A 168 -34.51 -0.54 40.66
N LEU A 169 -35.72 -1.10 40.79
CA LEU A 169 -36.61 -1.35 39.66
C LEU A 169 -37.02 -0.05 38.97
N HIS A 170 -37.28 1.02 39.72
CA HIS A 170 -37.62 2.33 39.14
C HIS A 170 -36.46 2.96 38.33
N LEU A 171 -35.22 2.61 38.63
CA LEU A 171 -34.03 3.05 37.86
C LEU A 171 -33.89 2.30 36.53
N ILE A 172 -34.45 1.10 36.44
CA ILE A 172 -34.45 0.25 35.25
C ILE A 172 -35.74 0.55 34.49
N LYS A 173 -35.70 1.53 33.59
CA LYS A 173 -36.83 1.82 32.68
C LYS A 173 -36.88 0.84 31.52
#